data_AF-A0A1V0UUQ4-F1
#
_entry.id   AF-A0A1V0UUQ4-F1
#
_cell.length_a   1.000
_cell.length_b   1.000
_cell.length_c   1.000
_cell.angle_alpha   90.00
_cell.angle_beta   90.00
_cell.angle_gamma   90.00
#
_symmetry.space_group_name_H-M   'P 1'
#
loop_
_entity.id
_entity.type
_entity.pdbx_description
1 polymer ?
#
loop_
_entity_poly.entity_id
_entity_poly.type
_entity_poly.pdbx_seq_one_letter_code
_entity_poly.pdbx_strand_id
1 'polypeptide(L)'
;MSANFYADYVIVSGGPSYISNVYTLSVGVVGGTHSDKSLVLRKEREDFRGPAEAVLQFKVTFYGSSASGDYWVKLNVGGGN
;
A
#
# COMPACT_ATOMS: atom_id res chain seq x y z
N MET A 1 -6.75 -6.05 -13.66
CA MET A 1 -6.13 -6.37 -12.37
C MET A 1 -6.60 -5.33 -11.35
N SER A 2 -6.83 -5.74 -10.11
CA SER A 2 -7.19 -4.85 -9.00
C SER A 2 -6.36 -5.20 -7.76
N ALA A 3 -6.02 -4.21 -6.95
CA ALA A 3 -5.41 -4.40 -5.64
C ALA A 3 -5.87 -3.28 -4.71
N ASN A 4 -6.22 -3.61 -3.49
CA ASN A 4 -6.67 -2.65 -2.48
C ASN A 4 -6.34 -3.13 -1.06
N PHE A 5 -6.36 -2.17 -0.15
CA PHE A 5 -6.35 -2.39 1.29
C PHE A 5 -7.11 -1.26 1.98
N TYR A 6 -7.46 -1.43 3.24
CA TYR A 6 -8.06 -0.40 4.07
C TYR A 6 -7.06 0.15 5.07
N ALA A 7 -7.21 1.44 5.41
CA ALA A 7 -6.41 2.11 6.40
C ALA A 7 -7.25 3.12 7.17
N ASP A 8 -7.02 3.21 8.47
CA ASP A 8 -7.55 4.30 9.30
C ASP A 8 -6.46 5.36 9.43
N TYR A 9 -6.80 6.62 9.14
CA TYR A 9 -5.85 7.71 9.16
C TYR A 9 -6.49 9.01 9.63
N VAL A 10 -5.64 9.93 10.10
CA VAL A 10 -6.03 11.26 10.56
C VAL A 10 -5.19 12.29 9.84
N ILE A 11 -5.85 13.26 9.19
CA ILE A 11 -5.21 14.46 8.68
C ILE A 11 -5.33 15.53 9.75
N VAL A 12 -4.19 16.03 10.24
CA VAL A 12 -4.14 17.01 11.32
C VAL A 12 -3.85 18.39 10.74
N SER A 13 -4.73 19.36 10.99
CA SER A 13 -4.48 20.75 10.58
C SER A 13 -3.41 21.38 11.48
N GLY A 14 -2.27 21.78 10.91
CA GLY A 14 -1.16 22.42 11.64
C GLY A 14 -0.34 21.46 12.50
N GLY A 15 -0.46 20.15 12.30
CA GLY A 15 0.32 19.13 13.01
C GLY A 15 0.52 17.87 12.17
N PRO A 16 1.28 16.87 12.65
CA PRO A 16 1.60 15.69 11.87
C PRO A 16 0.42 14.73 11.77
N SER A 17 -0.05 14.53 10.54
CA SER A 17 -0.96 13.48 10.09
C SER A 17 -0.35 12.09 10.29
N TYR A 18 -1.20 11.08 10.47
CA TYR A 18 -0.77 9.72 10.75
C TYR A 18 -1.77 8.66 10.28
N ILE A 19 -1.28 7.43 10.13
CA ILE A 19 -2.05 6.22 9.84
C ILE A 19 -2.04 5.38 11.12
N SER A 20 -3.20 5.12 11.72
CA SER A 20 -3.31 4.36 12.96
C SER A 20 -3.43 2.85 12.73
N ASN A 21 -3.94 2.45 11.58
CA ASN A 21 -4.16 1.04 11.27
C ASN A 21 -4.15 0.77 9.77
N VAL A 22 -3.76 -0.45 9.39
CA VAL A 22 -3.87 -0.98 8.02
C VAL A 22 -4.39 -2.40 8.10
N TYR A 23 -5.40 -2.72 7.31
CA TYR A 23 -6.10 -4.00 7.41
C TYR A 23 -6.76 -4.38 6.10
N THR A 24 -7.17 -5.66 6.03
CA THR A 24 -7.97 -6.24 4.95
C THR A 24 -7.44 -5.90 3.55
N LEU A 25 -6.55 -6.74 3.03
CA LEU A 25 -6.04 -6.61 1.66
C LEU A 25 -6.81 -7.52 0.68
N SER A 26 -6.93 -7.07 -0.56
CA SER A 26 -7.44 -7.88 -1.68
C SER A 26 -6.61 -7.62 -2.93
N VAL A 27 -6.31 -8.70 -3.67
CA VAL A 27 -5.62 -8.65 -4.96
C VAL A 27 -6.39 -9.55 -5.92
N GLY A 28 -6.70 -9.05 -7.11
CA GLY A 28 -7.39 -9.76 -8.17
C GLY A 28 -6.62 -9.63 -9.49
N VAL A 29 -6.24 -10.76 -10.08
CA VAL A 29 -5.52 -10.81 -11.36
C VAL A 29 -6.35 -11.61 -12.36
N VAL A 30 -6.54 -11.06 -13.55
CA VAL A 30 -7.16 -11.77 -14.69
C VAL A 30 -6.04 -12.30 -15.57
N GLY A 31 -6.11 -13.58 -15.96
CA GLY A 31 -5.09 -14.20 -16.80
C GLY A 31 -3.77 -14.48 -16.07
N GLY A 32 -3.80 -14.67 -14.75
CA GLY A 32 -2.61 -14.99 -13.97
C GLY A 32 -2.93 -15.31 -12.51
N THR A 33 -1.89 -15.45 -11.70
CA THR A 33 -1.96 -15.64 -10.24
C THR A 33 -1.18 -14.54 -9.54
N HIS A 34 -1.42 -14.38 -8.24
CA HIS A 34 -0.64 -13.50 -7.38
C HIS A 34 -0.09 -14.25 -6.17
N SER A 35 1.05 -13.82 -5.65
CA SER A 35 1.70 -14.38 -4.45
C SER A 35 2.32 -13.29 -3.58
N ASP A 36 2.89 -13.70 -2.45
CA ASP A 36 3.79 -12.87 -1.61
C ASP A 36 3.17 -11.53 -1.18
N LYS A 37 1.87 -11.56 -0.86
CA LYS A 37 1.12 -10.38 -0.43
C LYS A 37 1.61 -9.94 0.94
N SER A 38 2.09 -8.71 1.03
CA SER A 38 2.56 -8.08 2.26
C SER A 38 1.96 -6.69 2.41
N LEU A 39 1.17 -6.46 3.45
CA LEU A 39 0.65 -5.15 3.81
C LEU A 39 1.42 -4.64 5.03
N VAL A 40 2.11 -3.51 4.87
CA VAL A 40 2.99 -2.95 5.89
C VAL A 40 2.70 -1.48 6.08
N LEU A 41 2.54 -1.07 7.34
CA LEU A 41 2.65 0.34 7.74
C LEU A 41 4.14 0.69 7.83
N ARG A 42 4.67 1.37 6.81
CA ARG A 42 6.10 1.70 6.72
C ARG A 42 6.46 2.91 7.55
N LYS A 43 5.55 3.87 7.63
CA LYS A 43 5.72 5.08 8.43
C LYS A 43 4.37 5.48 9.01
N GLU A 44 4.25 5.34 10.32
CA GLU A 44 3.01 5.61 11.05
C GLU A 44 2.61 7.09 11.01
N ARG A 45 3.58 8.00 11.17
CA ARG A 45 3.33 9.45 11.31
C ARG A 45 4.19 10.24 10.34
N GLU A 46 3.63 11.30 9.76
CA GLU A 46 4.40 12.22 8.92
C GLU A 46 5.43 13.01 9.72
N ASP A 47 6.49 13.42 9.04
CA ASP A 47 7.51 14.32 9.59
C ASP A 47 8.16 15.12 8.44
N PHE A 48 9.20 15.89 8.77
CA PHE A 48 9.95 16.69 7.79
C PHE A 48 10.60 15.88 6.65
N ARG A 49 10.72 14.55 6.78
CA ARG A 49 11.26 13.65 5.75
C ARG A 49 10.17 13.08 4.84
N GLY A 50 8.89 13.33 5.13
CA GLY A 50 7.79 12.95 4.24
C GLY A 50 6.51 12.47 4.96
N PRO A 51 5.51 12.04 4.19
CA PRO A 51 4.20 11.65 4.70
C PRO A 51 4.24 10.36 5.54
N ALA A 52 3.15 10.07 6.24
CA ALA A 52 2.90 8.71 6.72
C ALA A 52 2.67 7.79 5.50
N GLU A 53 3.19 6.56 5.53
CA GLU A 53 3.23 5.65 4.38
C GLU A 53 2.77 4.23 4.77
N ALA A 54 1.80 3.71 4.03
CA ALA A 54 1.41 2.30 4.05
C ALA A 54 1.53 1.69 2.66
N VAL A 55 1.98 0.44 2.57
CA VAL A 55 2.24 -0.22 1.30
C VAL A 55 1.74 -1.66 1.32
N LEU A 56 0.92 -2.00 0.32
CA LEU A 56 0.63 -3.36 -0.08
C LEU A 56 1.57 -3.75 -1.21
N GLN A 57 2.38 -4.78 -1.04
CA GLN A 57 3.27 -5.36 -2.06
C GLN A 57 2.83 -6.78 -2.39
N PHE A 58 3.01 -7.20 -3.64
CA PHE A 58 2.67 -8.55 -4.07
C PHE A 58 3.32 -8.87 -5.43
N LYS A 59 3.44 -10.15 -5.73
CA LYS A 59 3.92 -10.65 -7.03
C LYS A 59 2.77 -11.05 -7.94
N VAL A 60 2.94 -10.87 -9.24
CA VAL A 60 2.00 -11.39 -10.26
C VAL A 60 2.76 -12.23 -11.27
N THR A 61 2.18 -13.39 -11.62
CA THR A 61 2.66 -14.28 -12.68
C THR A 61 1.52 -14.54 -13.67
N PHE A 62 1.74 -14.25 -14.96
CA PHE A 62 0.72 -14.43 -16.00
C PHE A 62 0.67 -15.87 -16.52
N TYR A 63 -0.54 -16.37 -16.79
CA TYR A 63 -0.71 -17.72 -17.33
C TYR A 63 -0.07 -17.86 -18.72
N GLY A 64 0.56 -19.01 -18.98
CA GLY A 64 1.24 -19.28 -20.26
C GLY A 64 2.51 -18.46 -20.48
N SER A 65 3.03 -17.79 -19.44
CA SER A 65 4.22 -16.96 -19.50
C SER A 65 5.16 -17.23 -18.32
N SER A 66 6.46 -17.08 -18.55
CA SER A 66 7.47 -17.00 -17.48
C SER A 66 7.60 -15.57 -16.92
N ALA A 67 6.86 -14.61 -17.47
CA ALA A 67 6.88 -13.24 -17.00
C ALA A 67 6.21 -13.14 -15.61
N SER A 68 7.00 -12.70 -14.64
CA SER A 68 6.54 -12.29 -13.31
C SER A 68 6.98 -10.87 -13.02
N GLY A 69 6.22 -10.14 -12.20
CA GLY A 69 6.57 -8.79 -11.77
C GLY A 69 6.17 -8.52 -10.33
N ASP A 70 6.92 -7.64 -9.68
CA ASP A 70 6.61 -7.10 -8.36
C ASP A 70 5.73 -5.84 -8.52
N TYR A 71 4.61 -5.80 -7.79
CA TYR A 71 3.63 -4.73 -7.83
C TYR A 71 3.38 -4.19 -6.42
N TRP A 72 2.93 -2.94 -6.35
CA TRP A 72 2.55 -2.33 -5.08
C TRP A 72 1.41 -1.33 -5.21
N VAL A 73 0.67 -1.17 -4.12
CA VAL A 73 -0.26 -0.06 -3.87
C VAL A 73 0.27 0.70 -2.66
N LYS A 74 0.38 2.02 -2.78
CA LYS A 74 0.91 2.90 -1.74
C LYS A 74 -0.15 3.93 -1.34
N LEU A 75 -0.37 4.08 -0.04
CA LEU A 75 -1.11 5.18 0.56
C LEU A 75 -0.11 6.11 1.26
N ASN A 76 -0.16 7.39 0.89
CA ASN A 76 0.54 8.46 1.60
C ASN A 76 -0.49 9.37 2.26
N VAL A 77 -0.30 9.69 3.54
CA VAL A 77 -1.17 10.61 4.29
C VAL A 77 -0.35 11.77 4.81
N GLY A 78 -0.81 13.00 4.50
CA GLY A 78 -0.08 14.23 4.79
C GLY A 78 0.93 14.58 3.68
N GLY A 79 2.02 15.25 4.06
CA GLY A 79 3.09 15.68 3.16
C GLY A 79 2.91 17.08 2.56
N GLY A 80 1.92 17.84 3.05
CA GLY A 80 1.71 19.24 2.70
C GLY A 80 2.33 20.17 3.73
N ASN A 81 3.66 20.27 3.74
CA ASN A 81 4.39 21.39 4.35
C ASN A 81 5.25 22.07 3.29
#